data_AF-A0A4Z2EBE1-F1
#
_entry.id   AF-A0A4Z2EBE1-F1
#
_cell.length_a   1.000
_cell.length_b   1.000
_cell.length_c   1.000
_cell.angle_alpha   90.00
_cell.angle_beta   90.00
_cell.angle_gamma   90.00
#
_symmetry.space_group_name_H-M   'P 1'
#
loop_
_entity.id
_entity.type
_entity.pdbx_description
1 polymer ?
#
loop_
_entity_poly.entity_id
_entity_poly.type
_entity_poly.pdbx_seq_one_letter_code
_entity_poly.pdbx_strand_id
1 'polypeptide(L)'
;MHRLVSRDEEDVIVSLLLRRIKVEKEQLRLQEERKMERAGRLAEVRQQMEERERMIVEQLRLEEEEREEQLQRRTREERGRGASRFLEALRSQLKERLCEEELEPPPLCCCASSFWDSHPDTCANNCVFYHNPKAYARALRSSMLSLELQ
;
A
#
# COMPACT_ATOMS: atom_id res chain seq x y z
N MET A 1 47.94 70.82 39.89
CA MET A 1 49.02 69.91 39.43
C MET A 1 48.41 68.91 38.46
N HIS A 2 48.41 69.20 37.16
CA HIS A 2 48.06 68.21 36.13
C HIS A 2 49.32 67.44 35.78
N ARG A 3 49.36 66.13 36.06
CA ARG A 3 50.42 65.24 35.59
C ARG A 3 50.29 65.15 34.06
N LEU A 4 51.28 65.68 33.34
CA LEU A 4 51.47 65.38 31.93
C LEU A 4 51.99 63.95 31.85
N VAL A 5 51.11 63.03 31.52
CA VAL A 5 51.47 61.64 31.20
C VAL A 5 52.36 61.72 29.95
N SER A 6 53.54 61.09 29.99
CA SER A 6 54.45 61.13 28.85
C SER A 6 53.84 60.37 27.67
N ARG A 7 54.12 60.80 26.44
CA ARG A 7 53.62 60.16 25.21
C ARG A 7 53.87 58.64 25.18
N ASP A 8 54.99 58.20 25.75
CA ASP A 8 55.33 56.78 25.89
C ASP A 8 54.42 56.03 26.88
N GLU A 9 53.93 56.69 27.94
CA GLU A 9 52.98 56.11 28.90
C GLU A 9 51.58 55.98 28.28
N GLU A 10 51.16 56.92 27.44
CA GLU A 10 49.90 56.84 26.68
C GLU A 10 49.92 55.67 25.69
N ASP A 11 51.02 55.48 24.95
CA ASP A 11 51.19 54.38 24.01
C ASP A 11 51.15 53.00 24.71
N VAL A 12 51.73 52.89 25.91
CA VAL A 12 51.65 51.67 26.73
C VAL A 12 50.21 51.40 27.18
N ILE A 13 49.47 52.42 27.62
CA ILE A 13 48.06 52.29 28.02
C ILE A 13 47.20 51.83 26.83
N VAL A 14 47.38 52.44 25.66
CA VAL A 14 46.65 52.09 24.44
C VAL A 14 46.96 50.65 24.03
N SER A 15 48.22 50.22 24.09
CA SER A 15 48.62 48.83 23.78
C SER A 15 47.95 47.80 24.70
N LEU A 16 47.89 48.09 26.01
CA LEU A 16 47.23 47.23 26.99
C LEU A 16 45.70 47.15 26.76
N LEU A 17 45.06 48.28 26.45
CA LEU A 17 43.63 48.33 26.13
C LEU A 17 43.31 47.56 24.85
N LEU A 18 44.12 47.72 23.80
CA LEU A 18 43.97 46.96 22.55
C LEU A 18 44.12 45.46 22.77
N ARG A 19 45.05 45.04 23.62
CA ARG A 19 45.22 43.62 23.96
C ARG A 19 43.99 43.07 24.69
N ARG A 20 43.43 43.82 25.64
CA ARG A 20 42.20 43.46 26.35
C ARG A 20 41.01 43.33 25.40
N ILE A 21 40.79 44.32 24.54
CA ILE A 21 39.71 44.31 23.53
C ILE A 21 39.84 43.10 22.59
N LYS A 22 41.06 42.77 22.16
CA LYS A 22 41.31 41.58 21.32
C LYS A 22 40.92 40.29 22.03
N VAL A 23 41.26 40.14 23.32
CA VAL A 23 40.89 38.97 24.12
C VAL A 23 39.38 38.88 24.32
N GLU A 24 38.72 39.98 24.66
CA GLU A 24 37.26 40.01 24.85
C GLU A 24 36.50 39.69 23.55
N LYS A 25 36.94 40.24 22.41
CA LYS A 25 36.35 39.95 21.09
C LYS A 25 36.54 38.49 20.68
N GLU A 26 37.72 37.93 20.95
CA GLU A 26 38.02 36.51 20.70
C GLU A 26 37.12 35.60 21.54
N GLN A 27 36.92 35.93 22.82
CA GLN A 27 36.03 35.18 23.70
C GLN A 27 34.58 35.21 23.21
N LEU A 28 34.10 36.36 22.75
CA LEU A 28 32.76 36.49 22.17
C LEU A 28 32.61 35.61 20.93
N ARG A 29 33.57 35.64 19.99
CA ARG A 29 33.55 34.78 18.80
C ARG A 29 33.45 33.30 19.18
N LEU A 30 34.28 32.84 20.11
CA LEU A 30 34.27 31.45 20.57
C LEU A 30 32.95 31.05 21.24
N GLN A 31 32.31 31.97 21.96
CA GLN A 31 31.00 31.71 22.56
C GLN A 31 29.90 31.58 21.50
N GLU A 32 29.92 32.43 20.47
CA GLU A 32 28.97 32.37 19.36
C GLU A 32 29.15 31.10 18.54
N GLU A 33 30.39 30.74 18.20
CA GLU A 33 30.72 29.47 17.51
C GLU A 33 30.18 28.26 18.29
N ARG A 34 30.40 28.21 19.61
CA ARG A 34 29.86 27.13 20.46
C ARG A 34 28.33 27.10 20.49
N LYS A 35 27.66 28.26 20.46
CA LYS A 35 26.20 28.33 20.40
C LYS A 35 25.68 27.79 19.07
N MET A 36 26.29 28.22 17.96
CA MET A 36 25.94 27.77 16.61
C MET A 36 26.17 26.27 16.45
N GLU A 37 27.28 25.74 16.94
CA GLU A 37 27.59 24.31 16.88
C GLU A 37 26.60 23.47 17.69
N ARG A 38 26.17 23.94 18.87
CA ARG A 38 25.11 23.29 19.66
C ARG A 38 23.76 23.34 18.94
N ALA A 39 23.40 24.47 18.35
CA ALA A 39 22.17 24.61 17.58
C ALA A 39 22.17 23.69 16.35
N GLY A 40 23.29 23.60 15.63
CA GLY A 40 23.49 22.71 14.50
C GLY A 40 23.27 21.24 14.87
N ARG A 41 23.94 20.77 15.94
CA ARG A 41 23.74 19.39 16.44
C ARG A 41 22.29 19.09 16.81
N LEU A 42 21.61 20.03 17.47
CA LEU A 42 20.20 19.85 17.84
C LEU A 42 19.29 19.81 16.60
N ALA A 43 19.58 20.61 15.59
CA ALA A 43 18.85 20.61 14.32
C ALA A 43 19.07 19.30 13.56
N GLU A 44 20.31 18.81 13.49
CA GLU A 44 20.63 17.51 12.87
C GLU A 44 19.89 16.35 13.54
N VAL A 45 19.91 16.30 14.87
CA VAL A 45 19.16 15.27 15.62
C VAL A 45 17.67 15.36 15.35
N ARG A 46 17.09 16.57 15.32
CA ARG A 46 15.67 16.75 14.97
C ARG A 46 15.36 16.26 13.56
N GLN A 47 16.17 16.63 12.58
CA GLN A 47 15.99 16.19 11.19
C GLN A 47 16.05 14.66 11.06
N GLN A 48 17.01 14.01 11.72
CA GLN A 48 17.11 12.54 11.72
C GLN A 48 15.89 11.87 12.35
N MET A 49 15.32 12.46 13.41
CA MET A 49 14.11 11.93 14.03
C MET A 49 12.89 12.12 13.12
N GLU A 50 12.73 13.29 12.51
CA GLU A 50 11.66 13.55 11.54
C GLU A 50 11.75 12.63 10.32
N GLU A 51 12.95 12.35 9.81
CA GLU A 51 13.16 11.42 8.71
C GLU A 51 12.77 9.98 9.10
N ARG A 52 13.14 9.54 10.30
CA ARG A 52 12.73 8.24 10.84
C ARG A 52 11.22 8.13 11.00
N GLU A 53 10.58 9.16 11.55
CA GLU A 53 9.12 9.21 11.67
C GLU A 53 8.44 9.10 10.30
N ARG A 54 8.94 9.82 9.29
CA ARG A 54 8.43 9.73 7.91
C ARG A 54 8.56 8.32 7.34
N MET A 55 9.71 7.67 7.53
CA MET A 55 9.91 6.29 7.07
C MET A 55 8.94 5.32 7.76
N ILE A 56 8.73 5.46 9.06
CA ILE A 56 7.78 4.61 9.81
C ILE A 56 6.36 4.82 9.31
N VAL A 57 5.93 6.07 9.11
CA VAL A 57 4.59 6.38 8.59
C VAL A 57 4.38 5.80 7.20
N GLU A 58 5.36 5.91 6.31
CA GLU A 58 5.25 5.33 4.97
C GLU A 58 5.18 3.80 5.00
N GLN A 59 5.98 3.15 5.85
CA GLN A 59 5.91 1.71 6.02
C GLN A 59 4.54 1.26 6.53
N LEU A 60 3.99 1.95 7.55
CA LEU A 60 2.67 1.63 8.08
C LEU A 60 1.57 1.79 7.03
N ARG A 61 1.68 2.81 6.16
CA ARG A 61 0.74 3.01 5.04
C ARG A 61 0.76 1.85 4.07
N LEU A 62 1.94 1.37 3.69
CA LEU A 62 2.10 0.22 2.80
C LEU A 62 1.58 -1.07 3.44
N GLU A 63 1.83 -1.28 4.73
CA GLU A 63 1.30 -2.43 5.48
C GLU A 63 -0.24 -2.39 5.57
N GLU A 64 -0.84 -1.21 5.70
CA GLU A 64 -2.29 -1.03 5.70
C GLU A 64 -2.89 -1.34 4.32
N GLU A 65 -2.31 -0.81 3.25
CA GLU A 65 -2.71 -1.10 1.87
C GLU A 65 -2.64 -2.60 1.55
N GLU A 66 -1.55 -3.28 1.95
CA GLU A 66 -1.40 -4.72 1.75
C GLU A 66 -2.48 -5.50 2.52
N ARG A 67 -2.79 -5.11 3.77
CA ARG A 67 -3.85 -5.73 4.56
C ARG A 67 -5.22 -5.57 3.91
N GLU A 68 -5.52 -4.38 3.37
CA GLU A 68 -6.77 -4.13 2.65
C GLU A 68 -6.86 -5.00 1.38
N GLU A 69 -5.80 -5.08 0.59
CA GLU A 69 -5.76 -5.95 -0.58
C GLU A 69 -5.98 -7.43 -0.21
N GLN A 70 -5.29 -7.91 0.83
CA GLN A 70 -5.45 -9.29 1.30
C GLN A 70 -6.88 -9.56 1.76
N LEU A 71 -7.51 -8.61 2.46
CA LEU A 71 -8.91 -8.74 2.90
C LEU A 71 -9.87 -8.75 1.70
N GLN A 72 -9.64 -7.90 0.70
CA GLN A 72 -10.43 -7.90 -0.53
C GLN A 72 -10.29 -9.21 -1.30
N ARG A 73 -9.07 -9.75 -1.42
CA ARG A 73 -8.81 -11.06 -2.05
C ARG A 73 -9.54 -12.18 -1.32
N ARG A 74 -9.42 -12.25 0.02
CA ARG A 74 -10.15 -13.24 0.84
C ARG A 74 -11.66 -13.12 0.68
N THR A 75 -12.19 -11.91 0.72
CA THR A 75 -13.63 -11.66 0.53
C THR A 75 -14.10 -12.10 -0.85
N ARG A 76 -13.30 -11.86 -1.90
CA ARG A 76 -13.61 -12.30 -3.27
C ARG A 76 -13.58 -13.82 -3.39
N GLU A 77 -12.60 -14.47 -2.78
CA GLU A 77 -12.51 -15.93 -2.72
C GLU A 77 -13.70 -16.54 -1.97
N GLU A 78 -14.09 -15.99 -0.82
CA GLU A 78 -15.24 -16.46 -0.04
C GLU A 78 -16.56 -16.31 -0.81
N ARG A 79 -16.77 -15.16 -1.47
CA ARG A 79 -17.91 -14.95 -2.38
C ARG A 79 -17.89 -15.95 -3.55
N GLY A 80 -16.71 -16.23 -4.09
CA GLY A 80 -16.50 -17.26 -5.11
C GLY A 80 -16.88 -18.67 -4.64
N ARG A 81 -16.51 -19.04 -3.40
CA ARG A 81 -16.84 -20.35 -2.79
C ARG A 81 -18.34 -20.55 -2.64
N GLY A 82 -19.10 -19.52 -2.30
CA GLY A 82 -20.57 -19.58 -2.25
C GLY A 82 -21.18 -19.81 -3.64
N ALA A 83 -20.72 -19.04 -4.63
CA ALA A 83 -21.19 -19.17 -6.02
C ALA A 83 -20.83 -20.54 -6.64
N SER A 84 -19.64 -21.05 -6.37
CA SER A 84 -19.19 -22.37 -6.82
C SER A 84 -20.02 -23.50 -6.20
N ARG A 85 -20.30 -23.46 -4.88
CA ARG A 85 -21.19 -24.44 -4.24
C ARG A 85 -22.60 -24.45 -4.81
N PHE A 86 -23.16 -23.27 -5.07
CA PHE A 86 -24.47 -23.14 -5.71
C PHE A 86 -24.47 -23.71 -7.14
N LEU A 87 -23.44 -23.39 -7.93
CA LEU A 87 -23.29 -23.91 -9.29
C LEU A 87 -23.17 -25.44 -9.32
N GLU A 88 -22.38 -26.01 -8.42
CA GLU A 88 -22.18 -27.46 -8.35
C GLU A 88 -23.46 -28.18 -7.93
N ALA A 89 -24.21 -27.62 -6.99
CA ALA A 89 -25.52 -28.15 -6.59
C ALA A 89 -26.50 -28.12 -7.77
N LEU A 90 -26.56 -27.01 -8.51
CA LEU A 90 -27.42 -26.87 -9.69
C LEU A 90 -27.03 -27.85 -10.80
N ARG A 91 -25.73 -28.03 -11.03
CA ARG A 91 -25.19 -28.99 -12.00
C ARG A 91 -25.55 -30.43 -11.62
N SER A 92 -25.40 -30.79 -10.35
CA SER A 92 -25.75 -32.12 -9.83
C SER A 92 -27.24 -32.40 -9.96
N GLN A 93 -28.08 -31.43 -9.59
CA GLN A 93 -29.54 -31.55 -9.70
C GLN A 93 -29.99 -31.77 -11.15
N LEU A 94 -29.44 -31.00 -12.10
CA LEU A 94 -29.75 -31.18 -13.51
C LEU A 94 -29.22 -32.52 -14.04
N LYS A 95 -28.06 -32.98 -13.56
CA LYS A 95 -27.48 -34.26 -13.96
C LYS A 95 -28.35 -35.43 -13.52
N GLU A 96 -28.86 -35.41 -12.29
CA GLU A 96 -29.80 -36.41 -11.78
C GLU A 96 -31.05 -36.50 -12.68
N ARG A 97 -31.65 -35.35 -13.01
CA ARG A 97 -32.83 -35.30 -13.89
C ARG A 97 -32.57 -35.83 -15.30
N LEU A 98 -31.44 -35.44 -15.89
CA LEU A 98 -31.08 -35.93 -17.22
C LEU A 98 -30.78 -37.43 -17.24
N CYS A 99 -30.24 -37.97 -16.14
CA CYS A 99 -30.04 -39.42 -15.98
C CYS A 99 -31.37 -40.18 -15.82
N GLU A 100 -32.35 -39.62 -15.10
CA GLU A 100 -33.69 -40.22 -14.97
C GLU A 100 -34.40 -40.32 -16.32
N GLU A 101 -34.27 -39.30 -17.18
CA GLU A 101 -34.90 -39.25 -18.50
C GLU A 101 -34.06 -39.90 -19.63
N GLU A 102 -32.85 -40.39 -19.32
CA GLU A 102 -31.87 -40.90 -20.29
C GLU A 102 -31.57 -39.90 -21.45
N LEU A 103 -31.61 -38.59 -21.16
CA LEU A 103 -31.40 -37.54 -22.14
C LEU A 103 -29.96 -37.01 -22.15
N GLU A 104 -29.41 -36.86 -23.35
CA GLU A 104 -28.13 -36.17 -23.57
C GLU A 104 -28.37 -34.83 -24.29
N PRO A 105 -28.39 -33.70 -23.55
CA PRO A 105 -28.64 -32.40 -24.16
C PRO A 105 -27.42 -31.91 -24.97
N PRO A 106 -27.64 -31.02 -25.96
CA PRO A 106 -26.55 -30.49 -26.76
C PRO A 106 -25.60 -29.61 -25.91
N PRO A 107 -24.32 -29.47 -26.31
CA PRO A 107 -23.37 -28.59 -25.64
C PRO A 107 -23.91 -27.17 -25.43
N LEU A 108 -23.68 -26.60 -24.24
CA LEU A 108 -24.13 -25.23 -23.94
C LEU A 108 -23.37 -24.16 -24.72
N CYS A 109 -22.16 -24.46 -25.18
CA CYS A 109 -21.38 -23.59 -26.04
C CYS A 109 -20.55 -24.37 -27.05
N CYS A 110 -20.09 -23.69 -28.10
CA CYS A 110 -19.27 -24.29 -29.16
C CYS A 110 -17.85 -24.67 -28.72
N CYS A 111 -17.43 -24.30 -27.50
CA CYS A 111 -16.13 -24.66 -26.96
C CYS A 111 -16.12 -26.07 -26.36
N ALA A 112 -17.29 -26.67 -26.17
CA ALA A 112 -17.49 -27.89 -25.41
C ALA A 112 -17.87 -29.06 -26.33
N SER A 113 -17.39 -30.26 -26.01
CA SER A 113 -17.74 -31.48 -26.74
C SER A 113 -19.06 -32.08 -26.23
N SER A 114 -19.35 -31.94 -24.94
CA SER A 114 -20.62 -32.32 -24.31
C SER A 114 -21.26 -31.15 -23.56
N PHE A 115 -22.52 -31.31 -23.14
CA PHE A 115 -23.19 -30.36 -22.24
C PHE A 115 -22.36 -30.02 -20.99
N TRP A 116 -21.71 -31.04 -20.43
CA TRP A 116 -20.99 -30.95 -19.17
C TRP A 116 -19.60 -30.32 -19.27
N ASP A 117 -19.02 -30.25 -20.46
CA ASP A 117 -17.67 -29.67 -20.66
C ASP A 117 -17.68 -28.14 -20.67
N SER A 118 -18.86 -27.53 -20.78
CA SER A 118 -19.02 -26.08 -20.65
C SER A 118 -18.82 -25.66 -19.19
N HIS A 119 -17.85 -24.77 -18.92
CA HIS A 119 -17.61 -24.26 -17.58
C HIS A 119 -16.96 -22.85 -17.58
N PRO A 120 -17.31 -21.96 -16.64
CA PRO A 120 -16.76 -20.61 -16.60
C PRO A 120 -15.24 -20.51 -16.49
N ASP A 121 -14.62 -21.51 -15.87
CA ASP A 121 -13.18 -21.53 -15.61
C ASP A 121 -12.36 -22.22 -16.71
N THR A 122 -13.01 -22.92 -17.66
CA THR A 122 -12.32 -23.69 -18.72
C THR A 122 -12.74 -23.31 -20.14
N CYS A 123 -13.84 -22.59 -20.30
CA CYS A 123 -14.27 -22.09 -21.60
C CYS A 123 -13.25 -21.12 -22.22
N ALA A 124 -13.19 -21.07 -23.55
CA ALA A 124 -12.29 -20.17 -24.27
C ALA A 124 -12.63 -18.68 -24.02
N ASN A 125 -11.65 -17.78 -24.14
CA ASN A 125 -11.79 -16.35 -23.83
C ASN A 125 -12.99 -15.64 -24.49
N ASN A 126 -13.37 -16.07 -25.70
CA ASN A 126 -14.49 -15.48 -26.45
C ASN A 126 -15.85 -16.16 -26.16
N CYS A 127 -15.88 -17.14 -25.27
CA CYS A 127 -17.10 -17.85 -24.90
C CYS A 127 -17.95 -16.99 -23.95
N VAL A 128 -19.26 -17.02 -24.13
CA VAL A 128 -20.24 -16.34 -23.25
C VAL A 128 -20.12 -16.76 -21.77
N PHE A 129 -19.60 -17.95 -21.50
CA PHE A 129 -19.44 -18.47 -20.14
C PHE A 129 -18.09 -18.13 -19.51
N TYR A 130 -17.08 -17.71 -20.28
CA TYR A 130 -15.73 -17.45 -19.75
C TYR A 130 -15.76 -16.38 -18.65
N HIS A 131 -15.27 -16.74 -17.46
CA HIS A 131 -15.35 -15.92 -16.24
C HIS A 131 -16.76 -15.38 -15.94
N ASN A 132 -17.80 -16.08 -16.39
CA ASN A 132 -19.19 -15.65 -16.24
C ASN A 132 -20.05 -16.75 -15.59
N PRO A 133 -19.84 -17.03 -14.28
CA PRO A 133 -20.62 -18.02 -13.54
C PRO A 133 -22.12 -17.71 -13.49
N LYS A 134 -22.52 -16.44 -13.64
CA LYS A 134 -23.93 -16.04 -13.67
C LYS A 134 -24.63 -16.47 -14.96
N ALA A 135 -23.98 -16.28 -16.11
CA ALA A 135 -24.50 -16.75 -17.39
C ALA A 135 -24.62 -18.28 -17.42
N TYR A 136 -23.60 -18.97 -16.88
CA TYR A 136 -23.63 -20.42 -16.76
C TYR A 136 -24.76 -20.93 -15.84
N ALA A 137 -24.92 -20.33 -14.65
CA ALA A 137 -26.05 -20.65 -13.75
C ALA A 137 -27.42 -20.42 -14.41
N ARG A 138 -27.54 -19.36 -15.24
CA ARG A 138 -28.78 -19.07 -15.97
C ARG A 138 -29.04 -20.13 -17.04
N ALA A 139 -28.02 -20.56 -17.78
CA ALA A 139 -28.15 -21.62 -18.76
C ALA A 139 -28.59 -22.94 -18.10
N LEU A 140 -27.93 -23.35 -17.01
CA LEU A 140 -28.31 -24.55 -16.26
C LEU A 140 -29.76 -24.49 -15.75
N ARG A 141 -30.19 -23.38 -15.14
CA ARG A 141 -31.60 -23.20 -14.73
C ARG A 141 -32.57 -23.24 -15.89
N SER A 142 -32.22 -22.62 -17.02
CA SER A 142 -33.07 -22.65 -18.21
C SER A 142 -33.23 -24.07 -18.73
N SER A 143 -32.14 -24.86 -18.76
CA SER A 143 -32.19 -26.26 -19.15
C SER A 143 -33.06 -27.08 -18.20
N MET A 144 -32.96 -26.86 -16.88
CA MET A 144 -33.85 -27.51 -15.92
C MET A 144 -35.33 -27.18 -16.17
N LEU A 145 -35.66 -25.90 -16.37
CA LEU A 145 -37.05 -25.49 -16.66
C LEU A 145 -37.58 -26.05 -17.98
N SER A 146 -36.72 -26.25 -18.97
CA SER A 146 -37.10 -26.89 -20.23
C SER A 146 -37.39 -28.39 -20.06
N LEU A 147 -36.83 -29.04 -19.05
CA LEU A 147 -37.14 -30.44 -18.71
C LEU A 147 -38.44 -30.56 -17.89
N GLU A 148 -38.84 -29.51 -17.15
CA GLU A 148 -40.08 -29.47 -16.36
C GLU A 148 -41.36 -29.19 -17.18
N LEU A 149 -41.29 -29.17 -18.52
CA LEU A 149 -42.39 -28.80 -19.42
C LEU A 149 -42.93 -29.94 -20.32
N GLN A 150 -42.81 -31.20 -19.89
CA GLN A 150 -43.52 -32.32 -20.52
C GLN A 150 -44.34 -33.14 -19.53
#